data_AF-A0A914Y6N4-F1
#
_entry.id   AF-A0A914Y6N4-F1
#
_cell.length_a   1.000
_cell.length_b   1.000
_cell.length_c   1.000
_cell.angle_alpha   90.00
_cell.angle_beta   90.00
_cell.angle_gamma   90.00
#
_symmetry.space_group_name_H-M   'P 1'
#
loop_
_entity.id
_entity.type
_entity.pdbx_description
1 polymer ?
#
loop_
_entity_poly.entity_id
_entity_poly.type
_entity_poly.pdbx_seq_one_letter_code
_entity_poly.pdbx_strand_id
1 'polypeptide(L)'
;MFLLIFFITAFLAFSNANEDEQRLYADLLNNYNALERPVENSSEALVVKVRLFMQQIVDVDEKNQMVQINAWIRYIWFDYKLKWDPSDYGGITDVRFPGSLDQIWKPDVLLYNSADENFDTTFKSNQLVYHTGEVNWIPPGILKFTCPMVVSNLI
;
A
#
# COMPACT_ATOMS: atom_id res chain seq x y z
N MET A 1 -30.06 22.96 -40.54
CA MET A 1 -28.83 23.37 -39.83
C MET A 1 -29.08 23.65 -38.35
N PHE A 2 -30.12 24.40 -37.96
CA PHE A 2 -30.44 24.68 -36.55
C PHE A 2 -30.93 23.47 -35.71
N LEU A 3 -31.63 22.50 -36.32
CA LEU A 3 -32.09 21.28 -35.63
C LEU A 3 -30.96 20.32 -35.24
N LEU A 4 -29.82 20.36 -35.94
CA LEU A 4 -28.65 19.52 -35.67
C LEU A 4 -27.87 20.01 -34.44
N ILE A 5 -27.90 21.32 -34.17
CA ILE A 5 -27.23 21.92 -33.00
C ILE A 5 -27.99 21.54 -31.71
N PHE A 6 -29.32 21.49 -31.76
CA PHE A 6 -30.16 21.12 -30.60
C PHE A 6 -29.97 19.65 -30.17
N PHE A 7 -29.68 18.76 -31.12
CA PHE A 7 -29.38 17.35 -30.84
C PHE A 7 -27.98 17.15 -30.23
N ILE A 8 -27.02 18.01 -30.55
CA ILE A 8 -25.66 17.96 -29.99
C ILE A 8 -25.65 18.49 -28.55
N THR A 9 -26.48 19.49 -28.21
CA THR A 9 -26.58 19.99 -26.83
C THR A 9 -27.34 19.05 -25.89
N ALA A 10 -28.20 18.18 -26.41
CA ALA A 10 -28.96 17.20 -25.61
C ALA A 10 -28.12 15.95 -25.23
N PHE A 11 -26.94 15.77 -25.82
CA PHE A 11 -26.03 14.65 -25.55
C PHE A 11 -24.80 15.06 -24.73
N LEU A 12 -24.84 16.19 -24.03
CA LEU A 12 -23.98 16.40 -22.88
C LEU A 12 -24.57 15.61 -21.71
N ALA A 13 -24.36 14.30 -21.71
CA ALA A 13 -24.45 13.53 -20.48
C ALA A 13 -23.49 14.20 -19.50
N PHE A 14 -24.04 14.94 -18.53
CA PHE A 14 -23.26 15.38 -17.38
C PHE A 14 -22.67 14.10 -16.78
N SER A 15 -21.37 13.94 -16.97
CA SER A 15 -20.59 12.97 -16.23
C SER A 15 -20.75 13.37 -14.76
N ASN A 16 -21.57 12.63 -14.01
CA ASN A 16 -21.47 12.66 -12.56
C ASN A 16 -20.08 12.13 -12.23
N ALA A 17 -19.10 13.03 -12.11
CA ALA A 17 -17.88 12.71 -11.40
C ALA A 17 -18.30 12.12 -10.06
N ASN A 18 -17.64 11.05 -9.60
CA ASN A 18 -18.05 10.28 -8.44
C ASN A 18 -17.99 11.14 -7.16
N GLU A 19 -19.04 11.92 -6.91
CA GLU A 19 -19.16 12.87 -5.78
C GLU A 19 -19.00 12.12 -4.45
N ASP A 20 -19.49 10.88 -4.39
CA ASP A 20 -19.41 10.04 -3.21
C ASP A 20 -17.96 9.65 -2.87
N GLU A 21 -17.14 9.28 -3.86
CA GLU A 21 -15.74 8.94 -3.61
C GLU A 21 -14.92 10.18 -3.23
N GLN A 22 -15.17 11.32 -3.87
CA GLN A 22 -14.52 12.57 -3.49
C GLN A 22 -14.88 12.98 -2.06
N ARG A 23 -16.17 12.88 -1.69
CA ARG A 23 -16.66 13.13 -0.32
C ARG A 23 -16.02 12.16 0.67
N LEU A 24 -15.94 10.88 0.32
CA LEU A 24 -15.30 9.85 1.16
C LEU A 24 -13.84 10.19 1.46
N TYR A 25 -13.02 10.53 0.46
CA TYR A 25 -11.63 10.93 0.72
C TYR A 25 -11.54 12.16 1.62
N ALA A 26 -12.41 13.16 1.43
CA ALA A 26 -12.44 14.34 2.28
C ALA A 26 -12.79 14.01 3.73
N ASP A 27 -13.77 13.14 3.94
CA ASP A 27 -14.21 12.70 5.28
C ASP A 27 -13.15 11.85 5.98
N LEU A 28 -12.57 10.86 5.27
CA LEU A 28 -11.52 9.97 5.83
C LEU A 28 -10.25 10.72 6.23
N LEU A 29 -9.88 11.76 5.48
CA LEU A 29 -8.68 12.55 5.75
C LEU A 29 -8.93 13.73 6.69
N ASN A 30 -10.18 14.03 7.04
CA ASN A 30 -10.52 15.08 7.97
C ASN A 30 -9.97 14.76 9.37
N ASN A 31 -9.04 15.58 9.86
CA ASN A 31 -8.31 15.36 11.13
C ASN A 31 -7.53 14.04 11.21
N TYR A 32 -7.20 13.44 10.06
CA TYR A 32 -6.30 12.29 10.01
C TYR A 32 -4.85 12.77 10.12
N ASN A 33 -4.06 12.13 10.98
CA ASN A 33 -2.65 12.41 11.13
C ASN A 33 -1.83 11.13 10.87
N ALA A 34 -1.11 11.08 9.76
CA ALA A 34 -0.30 9.92 9.37
C ALA A 34 0.85 9.59 10.34
N LEU A 35 1.21 10.51 11.24
CA LEU A 35 2.21 10.29 12.29
C LEU A 35 1.62 9.60 13.54
N GLU A 36 0.30 9.61 13.69
CA GLU A 36 -0.37 9.01 14.83
C GLU A 36 -0.59 7.51 14.59
N ARG A 37 -0.20 6.68 15.57
CA ARG A 37 -0.47 5.24 15.53
C ARG A 37 -1.99 5.01 15.58
N PRO A 38 -2.62 4.38 14.57
CA PRO A 38 -4.07 4.30 14.45
C PRO A 38 -4.67 3.20 15.33
N VAL A 39 -4.67 3.41 16.65
CA VAL A 39 -5.35 2.55 17.63
C VAL A 39 -6.38 3.34 18.43
N GLU A 40 -7.54 2.75 18.70
CA GLU A 40 -8.59 3.39 19.51
C GLU A 40 -8.13 3.56 20.97
N ASN A 41 -7.50 2.51 21.51
CA ASN A 41 -6.95 2.50 22.86
C ASN A 41 -5.41 2.60 22.80
N SER A 42 -4.85 3.66 23.37
CA SER A 42 -3.40 3.88 23.39
C SER A 42 -2.62 2.82 24.17
N SER A 43 -3.28 2.08 25.07
CA SER A 43 -2.67 0.97 25.82
C SER A 43 -2.50 -0.31 24.99
N GLU A 44 -3.19 -0.41 23.85
CA GLU A 44 -3.14 -1.60 22.99
C GLU A 44 -2.07 -1.47 21.91
N ALA A 45 -1.63 -2.61 21.37
CA ALA A 45 -0.68 -2.67 20.28
C ALA A 45 -1.41 -2.66 18.92
N LEU A 46 -0.82 -1.98 17.93
CA LEU A 46 -1.24 -2.13 16.54
C LEU A 46 -0.61 -3.40 15.97
N VAL A 47 -1.45 -4.32 15.48
CA VAL A 47 -0.97 -5.58 14.88
C VAL A 47 -0.76 -5.38 13.37
N VAL A 48 0.49 -5.51 12.93
CA VAL A 48 0.86 -5.52 11.51
C VAL A 48 1.20 -6.95 11.09
N LYS A 49 0.40 -7.52 10.19
CA LYS A 49 0.67 -8.84 9.60
C LYS A 49 1.57 -8.65 8.38
N VAL A 50 2.70 -9.35 8.36
CA VAL A 50 3.67 -9.31 7.27
C VAL A 50 3.70 -10.66 6.56
N ARG A 51 3.69 -10.65 5.22
CA ARG A 51 3.94 -11.84 4.38
C ARG A 51 4.93 -11.50 3.28
N LEU A 52 5.90 -12.38 3.06
CA LEU A 52 6.86 -12.26 1.96
C LEU A 52 6.47 -13.22 0.84
N PHE A 53 6.33 -12.69 -0.37
CA PHE A 53 6.13 -13.47 -1.59
C PHE A 53 7.39 -13.37 -2.45
N MET A 54 8.31 -14.31 -2.26
CA MET A 54 9.52 -14.42 -3.08
C MET A 54 9.13 -14.80 -4.52
N GLN A 55 9.51 -13.99 -5.48
CA GLN A 55 9.24 -14.20 -6.91
C GLN A 55 10.38 -15.00 -7.55
N GLN A 56 11.62 -14.59 -7.30
CA GLN A 56 12.82 -15.23 -7.82
C GLN A 56 14.05 -14.88 -6.99
N ILE A 57 15.04 -15.76 -7.04
CA ILE A 57 16.42 -15.46 -6.64
C ILE A 57 17.07 -14.77 -7.83
N VAL A 58 17.56 -13.55 -7.61
CA VAL A 58 18.23 -12.74 -8.63
C VAL A 58 19.70 -13.10 -8.71
N ASP A 59 20.36 -13.19 -7.56
CA ASP A 59 21.78 -13.51 -7.46
C ASP A 59 22.14 -14.14 -6.11
N VAL A 60 23.19 -14.95 -6.12
CA VAL A 60 23.82 -15.56 -4.94
C VAL A 60 25.32 -15.36 -5.07
N ASP A 61 25.84 -14.38 -4.33
CA ASP A 61 27.26 -14.07 -4.30
C ASP A 61 27.92 -14.80 -3.13
N GLU A 62 28.41 -16.01 -3.39
CA GLU A 62 29.09 -16.83 -2.39
C GLU A 62 30.37 -16.16 -1.86
N LYS A 63 31.10 -15.43 -2.72
CA LYS A 63 32.36 -14.79 -2.34
C LYS A 63 32.12 -13.69 -1.32
N ASN A 64 31.08 -12.88 -1.53
CA ASN A 64 30.74 -11.78 -0.64
C ASN A 64 29.65 -12.12 0.38
N GLN A 65 29.16 -13.37 0.39
CA GLN A 65 28.17 -13.89 1.34
C GLN A 65 26.84 -13.10 1.28
N MET A 66 26.37 -12.81 0.06
CA MET A 66 25.18 -12.02 -0.20
C MET A 66 24.17 -12.77 -1.06
N VAL A 67 22.88 -12.55 -0.79
CA VAL A 67 21.77 -13.03 -1.61
C VAL A 67 20.93 -11.84 -2.03
N GLN A 68 20.52 -11.83 -3.29
CA GLN A 68 19.58 -10.85 -3.84
C GLN A 68 18.34 -11.56 -4.35
N ILE A 69 17.16 -11.12 -3.89
CA ILE A 69 15.87 -11.67 -4.31
C ILE A 69 14.95 -10.57 -4.82
N ASN A 70 14.05 -10.92 -5.74
CA ASN A 70 12.90 -10.12 -6.08
C ASN A 70 11.70 -10.66 -5.29
N ALA A 71 11.06 -9.80 -4.50
CA ALA A 71 9.95 -10.19 -3.65
C ALA A 71 8.88 -9.11 -3.56
N TRP A 72 7.66 -9.53 -3.22
CA TRP A 72 6.60 -8.63 -2.79
C TRP A 72 6.42 -8.78 -1.28
N ILE A 73 6.37 -7.67 -0.56
CA ILE A 73 6.10 -7.68 0.87
C ILE A 73 4.67 -7.21 1.06
N ARG A 74 3.82 -8.03 1.66
CA ARG A 74 2.43 -7.68 1.99
C ARG A 74 2.32 -7.32 3.45
N TYR A 75 1.86 -6.11 3.70
CA TYR A 75 1.49 -5.59 5.01
C TYR A 75 -0.02 -5.52 5.11
N ILE A 76 -0.56 -5.99 6.23
CA ILE A 76 -1.98 -5.86 6.57
C ILE A 76 -2.09 -5.33 7.99
N TRP A 77 -2.82 -4.23 8.18
CA TRP A 77 -3.17 -3.70 9.49
C TRP A 77 -4.61 -3.17 9.46
N PHE A 78 -5.13 -2.80 10.62
CA PHE A 78 -6.44 -2.17 10.74
C PHE A 78 -6.28 -0.76 11.29
N ASP A 79 -6.91 0.20 10.63
CA ASP A 79 -6.98 1.59 11.04
C ASP A 79 -8.43 1.95 11.38
N TYR A 80 -8.69 2.33 12.63
CA TYR A 80 -10.05 2.64 13.07
C TYR A 80 -10.61 3.92 12.48
N LYS A 81 -9.75 4.88 12.08
CA LYS A 81 -10.15 6.15 11.48
C LYS A 81 -10.50 6.00 10.00
N LEU A 82 -10.10 4.89 9.37
CA LEU A 82 -10.35 4.61 7.95
C LEU A 82 -11.54 3.67 7.73
N LYS A 83 -12.55 3.72 8.60
CA LYS A 83 -13.79 2.94 8.50
C LYS A 83 -14.93 3.80 7.96
N TRP A 84 -15.79 3.22 7.13
CA TRP A 84 -17.02 3.87 6.67
C TRP A 84 -18.12 2.85 6.39
N ASP A 85 -19.37 3.31 6.31
CA ASP A 85 -20.49 2.52 5.82
C ASP A 85 -20.63 2.72 4.30
N PRO A 86 -20.49 1.66 3.47
CA PRO A 86 -20.69 1.78 2.03
C PRO A 86 -22.04 2.39 1.63
N SER A 87 -23.10 2.23 2.44
CA SER A 87 -24.42 2.82 2.11
C SER A 87 -24.41 4.34 2.03
N ASP A 88 -23.49 4.99 2.74
CA ASP A 88 -23.39 6.45 2.83
C ASP A 88 -22.55 7.05 1.68
N TYR A 89 -21.87 6.21 0.90
CA TYR A 89 -20.94 6.62 -0.15
C TYR A 89 -21.15 5.79 -1.43
N GLY A 90 -22.41 5.65 -1.87
CA GLY A 90 -22.71 5.04 -3.18
C GLY A 90 -22.33 3.57 -3.31
N GLY A 91 -22.16 2.84 -2.21
CA GLY A 91 -21.75 1.44 -2.18
C GLY A 91 -20.25 1.20 -2.32
N ILE A 92 -19.40 2.23 -2.17
CA ILE A 92 -17.94 2.09 -2.23
C ILE A 92 -17.46 1.20 -1.07
N THR A 93 -16.74 0.12 -1.39
CA THR A 93 -16.23 -0.85 -0.39
C THR A 93 -14.72 -0.81 -0.22
N ASP A 94 -13.99 -0.23 -1.18
CA ASP A 94 -12.56 -0.02 -1.11
C ASP A 94 -12.14 1.26 -1.85
N VAL A 95 -11.05 1.87 -1.37
CA VAL A 95 -10.42 3.06 -1.97
C VAL A 95 -8.89 2.89 -1.98
N ARG A 96 -8.20 3.69 -2.81
CA ARG A 96 -6.75 3.58 -3.00
C ARG A 96 -6.04 4.86 -2.61
N PHE A 97 -5.14 4.77 -1.65
CA PHE A 97 -4.25 5.88 -1.30
C PHE A 97 -2.92 5.75 -2.05
N PRO A 98 -2.45 6.82 -2.73
CA PRO A 98 -1.14 6.80 -3.37
C PRO A 98 -0.02 6.75 -2.31
N GLY A 99 0.74 5.65 -2.28
CA GLY A 99 1.84 5.50 -1.33
C GLY A 99 3.01 6.46 -1.55
N SER A 100 2.99 7.25 -2.63
CA SER A 100 3.94 8.32 -2.88
C SER A 100 3.67 9.60 -2.09
N LEU A 101 2.46 9.75 -1.54
CA LEU A 101 1.99 10.97 -0.86
C LEU A 101 1.98 10.85 0.67
N ASP A 102 2.20 9.65 1.22
CA ASP A 102 2.25 9.39 2.67
C ASP A 102 1.05 9.99 3.46
N GLN A 103 -0.15 9.96 2.84
CA GLN A 103 -1.37 10.58 3.39
C GLN A 103 -1.95 9.81 4.58
N ILE A 104 -1.67 8.50 4.67
CA ILE A 104 -2.14 7.63 5.74
C ILE A 104 -0.96 6.99 6.46
N TRP A 105 -1.16 6.58 7.71
CA TRP A 105 -0.14 5.91 8.50
C TRP A 105 0.34 4.65 7.78
N LYS A 106 1.65 4.38 7.85
CA LYS A 106 2.26 3.14 7.35
C LYS A 106 3.33 2.65 8.34
N PRO A 107 3.56 1.34 8.45
CA PRO A 107 4.60 0.81 9.33
C PRO A 107 6.00 1.07 8.77
N ASP A 108 6.96 1.22 9.66
CA ASP A 108 8.39 1.42 9.41
C ASP A 108 9.17 0.10 9.51
N VAL A 109 8.88 -0.84 8.59
CA VAL A 109 9.55 -2.14 8.57
C VAL A 109 10.82 -2.08 7.72
N LEU A 110 11.94 -2.49 8.30
CA LEU A 110 13.27 -2.43 7.70
C LEU A 110 13.96 -3.80 7.73
N LEU A 111 14.83 -4.06 6.74
CA LEU A 111 15.63 -5.27 6.66
C LEU A 111 16.97 -5.06 7.39
N TYR A 112 17.10 -5.59 8.61
CA TYR A 112 18.29 -5.39 9.44
C TYR A 112 19.59 -5.93 8.85
N ASN A 113 19.53 -7.06 8.15
CA ASN A 113 20.69 -7.68 7.50
C ASN A 113 20.83 -7.23 6.03
N SER A 114 20.28 -6.08 5.66
CA SER A 114 20.43 -5.51 4.32
C SER A 114 21.92 -5.35 3.96
N ALA A 115 22.25 -5.70 2.72
CA ALA A 115 23.55 -5.48 2.10
C ALA A 115 23.44 -4.54 0.88
N ASP A 116 22.33 -3.80 0.80
CA ASP A 116 22.11 -2.72 -0.16
C ASP A 116 22.61 -1.38 0.42
N GLU A 117 22.96 -0.43 -0.44
CA GLU A 117 23.30 0.94 -0.03
C GLU A 117 22.07 1.72 0.43
N ASN A 118 20.88 1.38 -0.11
CA ASN A 118 19.60 1.94 0.30
C ASN A 118 18.96 1.05 1.37
N PHE A 119 18.57 1.65 2.50
CA PHE A 119 17.89 0.92 3.58
C PHE A 119 16.44 0.51 3.22
N ASP A 120 15.76 1.31 2.39
CA ASP A 120 14.46 0.95 1.81
C ASP A 120 14.66 0.66 0.33
N THR A 121 14.58 -0.63 -0.02
CA THR A 121 14.70 -1.12 -1.40
C THR A 121 13.35 -1.43 -2.04
N THR A 122 12.26 -1.02 -1.38
CA THR A 122 10.91 -1.22 -1.89
C THR A 122 10.49 -0.08 -2.82
N PHE A 123 9.65 -0.40 -3.81
CA PHE A 123 9.08 0.57 -4.71
C PHE A 123 7.72 1.05 -4.19
N LYS A 124 7.44 2.34 -4.40
CA LYS A 124 6.16 2.95 -4.05
C LYS A 124 5.02 2.23 -4.76
N SER A 125 4.00 1.85 -3.99
CA SER A 125 2.75 1.25 -4.46
C SER A 125 1.58 1.81 -3.66
N ASN A 126 0.37 1.75 -4.22
CA ASN A 126 -0.82 2.27 -3.55
C ASN A 126 -1.24 1.36 -2.39
N GLN A 127 -1.72 1.95 -1.30
CA GLN A 127 -2.41 1.24 -0.24
C GLN A 127 -3.87 1.02 -0.64
N LEU A 128 -4.37 -0.21 -0.50
CA LEU A 128 -5.79 -0.52 -0.67
C LEU A 128 -6.45 -0.51 0.71
N VAL A 129 -7.43 0.35 0.90
CA VAL A 129 -8.16 0.49 2.17
C VAL A 129 -9.58 -0.01 1.94
N TYR A 130 -10.02 -0.95 2.78
CA TYR A 130 -11.39 -1.46 2.77
C TYR A 130 -12.26 -0.72 3.78
N HIS A 131 -13.58 -0.69 3.54
CA HIS A 131 -14.55 -0.03 4.40
C HIS A 131 -14.54 -0.50 5.86
N THR A 132 -14.02 -1.71 6.11
CA THR A 132 -13.82 -2.30 7.44
C THR A 132 -12.66 -1.67 8.23
N GLY A 133 -11.88 -0.78 7.60
CA GLY A 133 -10.64 -0.23 8.13
C GLY A 133 -9.42 -1.12 7.90
N GLU A 134 -9.55 -2.27 7.22
CA GLU A 134 -8.39 -3.06 6.80
C GLU A 134 -7.60 -2.31 5.74
N VAL A 135 -6.30 -2.12 5.98
CA VAL A 135 -5.36 -1.59 5.00
C VAL A 135 -4.47 -2.72 4.51
N ASN A 136 -4.41 -2.91 3.21
CA ASN A 136 -3.62 -3.92 2.53
C ASN A 136 -2.64 -3.25 1.56
N TRP A 137 -1.35 -3.37 1.85
CA TRP A 137 -0.27 -2.71 1.11
C TRP A 137 0.76 -3.73 0.65
N ILE A 138 1.07 -3.72 -0.65
CA ILE A 138 1.96 -4.72 -1.27
C ILE A 138 3.03 -4.04 -2.12
N PRO A 139 4.04 -3.40 -1.51
CA PRO A 139 5.18 -2.90 -2.25
C PRO A 139 6.05 -4.04 -2.81
N PRO A 140 6.44 -4.00 -4.10
CA PRO A 140 7.49 -4.85 -4.62
C PRO A 140 8.86 -4.32 -4.20
N GLY A 141 9.86 -5.19 -4.11
CA GLY A 141 11.22 -4.78 -3.76
C GLY A 141 12.27 -5.76 -4.24
N ILE A 142 13.49 -5.25 -4.40
CA ILE A 142 14.69 -6.06 -4.60
C ILE A 142 15.42 -6.11 -3.25
N LEU A 143 15.36 -7.25 -2.58
CA LEU A 143 15.95 -7.41 -1.25
C LEU A 143 17.33 -8.01 -1.39
N LYS A 144 18.36 -7.27 -0.99
CA LYS A 144 19.75 -7.73 -0.94
C LYS A 144 20.17 -7.84 0.51
N PHE A 145 20.60 -9.02 0.94
CA PHE A 145 20.91 -9.28 2.34
C PHE A 145 22.11 -10.20 2.53
N THR A 146 22.75 -10.08 3.68
CA THR A 146 23.86 -10.96 4.08
C THR A 146 23.34 -12.33 4.51
N CYS A 147 24.02 -13.38 4.05
CA CYS A 147 23.74 -14.77 4.37
C CYS A 147 25.07 -15.54 4.44
N PRO A 148 25.52 -15.97 5.62
CA PRO A 148 26.72 -16.79 5.75
C PRO A 148 26.54 -18.16 5.06
N MET A 149 27.33 -18.42 4.03
CA MET A 149 27.31 -19.65 3.25
C MET A 149 28.52 -20.52 3.60
N VAL A 150 28.24 -21.75 4.03
CA VAL A 150 29.28 -22.76 4.27
C VAL A 150 29.36 -23.66 3.05
N VAL A 151 30.46 -23.58 2.31
CA VAL A 151 30.75 -24.48 1.20
C VAL A 151 31.56 -25.66 1.72
N SER A 152 30.87 -26.71 2.16
CA SER A 152 31.51 -28.00 2.45
C SER A 152 31.39 -28.89 1.21
N ASN A 153 32.50 -29.13 0.52
CA ASN A 153 32.57 -30.19 -0.48
C ASN A 153 32.38 -31.53 0.23
N LEU A 154 31.25 -32.20 0.01
CA LEU A 154 31.15 -33.64 0.26
C LEU A 154 32.01 -34.33 -0.80
N ILE A 155 33.26 -34.61 -0.44
CA ILE A 155 34.08 -35.63 -1.08
C ILE A 155 33.73 -36.97 -0.45
#